data_AF-A0A847BRN9-F1
#
_entry.id   AF-A0A847BRN9-F1
#
_cell.length_a   1.000
_cell.length_b   1.000
_cell.length_c   1.000
_cell.angle_alpha   90.00
_cell.angle_beta   90.00
_cell.angle_gamma   90.00
#
_symmetry.space_group_name_H-M   'P 1'
#
loop_
_entity.id
_entity.type
_entity.pdbx_description
1 polymer ?
#
loop_
_entity_poly.entity_id
_entity_poly.type
_entity_poly.pdbx_seq_one_letter_code
_entity_poly.pdbx_strand_id
1 'polypeptide(L)' 'YPDGVSVDFGGESPKEYKASAFLVGCEGGFSQRERNLLEKNSRWELKSPFVLRSESALLTMSAKVFV' A
#
# COMPACT_ATOMS: atom_id res chain seq x y z
N TYR A 1 12.73 4.50 4.14
CA TYR A 1 12.00 3.41 4.81
C TYR A 1 12.46 2.07 4.23
N PRO A 2 13.63 1.56 4.66
CA PRO A 2 14.20 0.34 4.10
C PRO A 2 13.37 -0.92 4.40
N ASP A 3 12.57 -0.92 5.47
CA ASP A 3 11.71 -2.05 5.87
C ASP A 3 10.20 -1.72 5.79
N GLY A 4 9.85 -0.70 5.00
CA GLY A 4 8.46 -0.29 4.80
C GLY A 4 7.74 -1.17 3.79
N VAL A 5 6.41 -1.12 3.81
CA VAL A 5 5.56 -1.75 2.80
C VAL A 5 4.93 -0.66 1.94
N SER A 6 4.96 -0.82 0.63
CA SER A 6 4.21 0.02 -0.29
C SER A 6 2.81 -0.55 -0.50
N VAL A 7 1.79 0.29 -0.38
CA VAL A 7 0.40 -0.04 -0.66
C VAL A 7 0.02 0.59 -1.99
N ASP A 8 -0.17 -0.24 -3.00
CA ASP A 8 -0.31 0.16 -4.40
C ASP A 8 -1.15 -0.86 -5.18
N PHE A 9 -1.58 -0.49 -6.38
CA PHE A 9 -2.37 -1.36 -7.26
C PHE A 9 -1.56 -2.59 -7.73
N GLY A 10 -2.24 -3.74 -7.83
CA GLY A 10 -1.64 -4.99 -8.32
C GLY A 10 -0.54 -5.56 -7.41
N GLY A 11 -0.52 -5.16 -6.14
CA GLY A 11 0.28 -5.77 -5.08
C GLY A 11 -0.31 -7.11 -4.60
N GLU A 12 0.39 -7.74 -3.65
CA GLU A 12 -0.12 -8.94 -3.01
C GLU A 12 -1.17 -8.61 -1.94
N SER A 13 -2.08 -9.53 -1.68
CA SER A 13 -2.98 -9.41 -0.54
C SER A 13 -2.38 -10.14 0.67
N PRO A 14 -1.84 -9.42 1.66
CA PRO A 14 -1.23 -10.06 2.81
C PRO A 14 -2.28 -10.75 3.69
N LYS A 15 -1.86 -11.79 4.41
CA LYS A 15 -2.68 -12.44 5.45
C LYS A 15 -2.76 -11.60 6.73
N GLU A 16 -1.67 -10.87 7.03
CA GLU A 16 -1.55 -9.97 8.18
C GLU A 16 -0.94 -8.64 7.75
N TYR A 17 -1.53 -7.54 8.18
CA TYR A 17 -1.08 -6.20 7.83
C TYR A 17 -0.07 -5.68 8.87
N LYS A 18 1.13 -6.27 8.91
CA LYS A 18 2.19 -5.92 9.87
C LYS A 18 3.44 -5.38 9.17
N ALA A 19 3.75 -4.11 9.39
CA ALA A 19 4.94 -3.44 8.86
C ALA A 19 5.42 -2.35 9.83
N SER A 20 6.70 -1.95 9.73
CA SER A 20 7.23 -0.83 10.51
C SER A 20 6.74 0.52 9.97
N ALA A 21 6.45 0.59 8.66
CA ALA A 21 5.88 1.75 8.00
C ALA A 21 5.06 1.33 6.77
N PHE A 22 3.98 2.07 6.51
CA PHE A 22 3.14 1.91 5.31
C PHE A 22 3.29 3.14 4.42
N LEU A 23 3.65 2.92 3.16
CA LEU A 23 3.69 3.96 2.13
C LEU A 23 2.48 3.76 1.23
N VAL A 24 1.46 4.61 1.35
CA VAL A 24 0.25 4.53 0.54
C VAL A 24 0.41 5.42 -0.69
N GLY A 25 0.26 4.85 -1.88
CA GLY A 25 0.27 5.61 -3.12
C GLY A 25 -0.90 6.61 -3.19
N CYS A 26 -0.73 7.69 -3.95
CA CYS A 26 -1.82 8.64 -4.19
C CYS A 26 -2.90 8.02 -5.12
N GLU A 27 -3.89 8.80 -5.56
CA GLU A 27 -5.03 8.32 -6.35
C GLU A 27 -4.66 7.48 -7.59
N GLY A 28 -3.51 7.78 -8.21
CA GLY A 28 -2.95 7.05 -9.36
C GLY A 28 -1.93 5.96 -9.01
N GLY A 29 -1.70 5.71 -7.72
CA GLY A 29 -0.69 4.78 -7.23
C GLY A 29 0.72 5.35 -7.31
N PHE A 30 1.73 4.47 -7.22
CA PHE A 30 3.12 4.85 -7.45
C PHE A 30 3.47 4.82 -8.94
N SER A 31 4.15 5.87 -9.41
CA SER A 31 4.74 5.90 -10.74
C SER A 31 5.74 4.75 -10.93
N GLN A 32 6.05 4.39 -12.18
CA GLN A 32 7.03 3.33 -12.43
C GLN A 32 8.39 3.64 -11.80
N ARG A 33 8.80 4.93 -11.80
CA ARG A 33 10.06 5.35 -11.18
C ARG A 33 10.03 5.14 -9.65
N GLU A 34 8.93 5.48 -8.99
CA GLU A 34 8.76 5.25 -7.55
C GLU A 34 8.67 3.77 -7.21
N ARG A 35 7.95 2.98 -8.02
CA ARG A 35 7.92 1.53 -7.87
C ARG A 35 9.31 0.92 -7.94
N ASN A 36 10.15 1.37 -8.89
CA ASN A 36 11.53 0.91 -8.98
C ASN A 36 12.37 1.30 -7.74
N LEU A 37 12.14 2.50 -7.17
CA LEU A 37 12.80 2.93 -5.94
C LEU A 37 12.34 2.12 -4.71
N LEU A 38 11.12 1.61 -4.75
CA LEU A 38 10.49 0.82 -3.70
C LEU A 38 10.55 -0.70 -3.98
N GLU A 39 11.29 -1.17 -4.98
CA GLU A 39 11.36 -2.60 -5.35
C GLU A 39 11.84 -3.51 -4.21
N LYS A 40 12.63 -2.96 -3.28
CA LYS A 40 13.09 -3.68 -2.09
C LYS A 40 12.01 -3.84 -1.03
N ASN A 41 10.93 -3.06 -1.13
CA ASN A 41 9.82 -3.06 -0.20
C ASN A 41 8.75 -4.04 -0.71
N SER A 42 8.09 -4.75 0.21
CA SER A 42 6.92 -5.54 -0.17
C SER A 42 5.81 -4.63 -0.68
N ARG A 43 5.15 -5.04 -1.77
CA ARG A 43 4.02 -4.32 -2.35
C ARG A 43 2.72 -5.02 -2.02
N TRP A 44 1.83 -4.33 -1.31
CA TRP A 44 0.51 -4.83 -0.94
C TRP A 44 -0.60 -4.09 -1.67
N GLU A 45 -1.70 -4.78 -1.89
CA GLU A 45 -2.91 -4.22 -2.46
C GLU A 45 -4.05 -4.22 -1.43
N LEU A 46 -4.83 -3.13 -1.44
CA LEU A 46 -6.13 -3.09 -0.80
C LEU A 46 -7.15 -3.77 -1.71
N LYS A 47 -7.70 -4.91 -1.27
CA LYS A 47 -8.79 -5.57 -1.99
C LYS A 47 -10.03 -4.67 -2.03
N SER A 48 -10.21 -4.00 -3.17
CA SER A 48 -11.36 -3.15 -3.46
C SER A 48 -11.68 -3.28 -4.95
N PRO A 49 -12.95 -3.41 -5.34
CA PRO A 49 -13.35 -3.34 -6.75
C PRO A 49 -13.23 -1.91 -7.32
N PHE A 50 -12.92 -0.92 -6.48
CA PHE A 50 -12.79 0.48 -6.84
C PHE A 50 -11.38 1.01 -6.59
N VAL A 51 -10.95 1.96 -7.43
CA VAL A 51 -9.80 2.83 -7.17
C VAL A 51 -10.15 3.73 -5.98
N LEU A 52 -9.44 3.55 -4.87
CA LEU A 52 -9.66 4.35 -3.67
C LEU A 52 -8.87 5.66 -3.78
N ARG A 53 -9.53 6.79 -3.48
CA ARG A 53 -8.81 8.05 -3.24
C ARG A 53 -7.92 7.91 -2.00
N SER A 54 -6.88 8.73 -1.92
CA SER A 54 -5.84 8.63 -0.89
C SER A 54 -6.39 8.56 0.53
N GLU A 55 -7.43 9.32 0.85
CA GLU A 55 -8.05 9.32 2.18
C GLU A 55 -8.77 7.99 2.47
N SER A 56 -9.54 7.48 1.50
CA SER A 56 -10.23 6.19 1.64
C SER A 56 -9.23 5.03 1.74
N ALA A 57 -8.14 5.09 0.97
CA ALA A 57 -7.06 4.10 1.03
C ALA A 57 -6.38 4.11 2.41
N LEU A 58 -6.05 5.30 2.93
CA LEU A 58 -5.44 5.46 4.26
C LEU A 58 -6.36 4.97 5.39
N LEU A 59 -7.64 5.31 5.33
CA LEU A 59 -8.62 4.86 6.32
C LEU A 59 -8.78 3.34 6.29
N THR A 60 -8.87 2.76 5.09
CA THR A 60 -8.98 1.30 4.91
C THR A 60 -7.73 0.58 5.43
N MET A 61 -6.53 1.10 5.12
CA MET A 61 -5.28 0.58 5.66
C MET A 61 -5.24 0.65 7.18
N SER A 62 -5.63 1.80 7.75
CA SER A 62 -5.64 1.98 9.20
C SER A 62 -6.59 0.97 9.86
N ALA A 63 -7.80 0.80 9.33
CA ALA A 63 -8.74 -0.20 9.82
C ALA A 63 -8.20 -1.64 9.75
N LYS A 64 -7.41 -1.98 8.72
CA LYS A 64 -6.78 -3.31 8.58
C LYS A 64 -5.57 -3.55 9.48
N VAL A 65 -4.91 -2.49 9.94
CA VAL A 65 -3.74 -2.58 10.83
C VAL A 65 -4.18 -2.65 12.30
N PHE A 66 -5.25 -1.95 12.66
CA PHE A 66 -5.73 -1.85 14.04
C PHE A 66 -6.80 -2.87 14.45
N VAL A 67 -7.38 -3.61 13.48
CA VAL A 67 -8.40 -4.66 13.70
C VAL A 67 -7.83 -6.01 13.29
#